data_AF-A0A840BV63-F1
#
_entry.id   AF-A0A840BV63-F1
#
_cell.length_a   1.000
_cell.length_b   1.000
_cell.length_c   1.000
_cell.angle_alpha   90.00
_cell.angle_beta   90.00
_cell.angle_gamma   90.00
#
_symmetry.space_group_name_H-M   'P 1'
#
loop_
_entity.id
_entity.type
_entity.pdbx_description
1 polymer ?
#
loop_
_entity_poly.entity_id
_entity_poly.type
_entity_poly.pdbx_seq_one_letter_code
_entity_poly.pdbx_strand_id
1 'polypeptide(L)'
;MTVAEAIDPRLGIGGNNPPDLRERLAEDHAQLRHEIEKIASRANGAPKEVKSDDDLVAVGEIIKDARELTKRVDRARVAEKEPFLQGGRDVDAFFKVFIERLDNIAKKLGDRATVYQREKAAEARRKAEEEARKLAEEAERQRQIAEREAERNRPTASAKHEDKAEDLAERAAQAEAAAAAKAADLTRVRSDTGTVASARAEWKGEIVSMDAIDLNALRPYLKRDHVQMALNTFVRMGGRKLAGAKIFEDVKASFR
;
A
#
# COMPACT_ATOMS: atom_id res chain seq x y z
N MET A 1 -57.01 -23.09 -39.44
CA MET A 1 -55.80 -22.32 -39.81
C MET A 1 -54.86 -22.43 -38.61
N THR A 2 -53.78 -23.19 -38.79
CA THR A 2 -52.92 -23.76 -37.75
C THR A 2 -52.00 -22.72 -37.12
N VAL A 3 -52.05 -22.58 -35.80
CA VAL A 3 -51.04 -21.87 -35.01
C VAL A 3 -49.84 -22.81 -34.90
N ALA A 4 -48.77 -22.52 -35.64
CA ALA A 4 -47.52 -23.21 -35.48
C ALA A 4 -46.90 -22.77 -34.14
N GLU A 5 -46.87 -23.67 -33.16
CA GLU A 5 -46.01 -23.54 -31.98
C GLU A 5 -44.57 -23.37 -32.46
N ALA A 6 -43.98 -22.20 -32.19
CA ALA A 6 -42.57 -21.99 -32.40
C ALA A 6 -41.81 -22.89 -31.41
N ILE A 7 -41.26 -23.99 -31.92
CA ILE A 7 -40.43 -24.92 -31.16
C ILE A 7 -39.28 -24.11 -30.56
N ASP A 8 -39.16 -24.12 -29.23
CA ASP A 8 -38.09 -23.43 -28.51
C ASP A 8 -36.73 -23.87 -29.12
N PRO A 9 -35.91 -22.94 -29.64
CA PRO A 9 -34.59 -23.25 -30.21
C PRO A 9 -33.67 -24.04 -29.27
N ARG A 10 -33.93 -24.03 -27.95
CA ARG A 10 -33.25 -24.83 -26.92
C ARG A 10 -33.54 -26.33 -27.01
N LEU A 11 -34.61 -26.74 -27.71
CA LEU A 11 -35.01 -28.14 -27.92
C LEU A 11 -34.35 -28.80 -29.15
N GLY A 12 -33.53 -28.07 -29.91
CA GLY A 12 -32.77 -28.58 -31.05
C GLY A 12 -31.45 -29.28 -30.66
N ILE A 13 -30.94 -30.17 -31.52
CA ILE A 13 -29.61 -30.78 -31.36
C ILE A 13 -28.53 -29.68 -31.39
N GLY A 14 -27.75 -29.57 -30.30
CA GLY A 14 -26.77 -28.49 -30.10
C GLY A 14 -27.32 -27.24 -29.38
N GLY A 15 -28.61 -27.24 -29.01
CA GLY A 15 -29.30 -26.16 -28.30
C GLY A 15 -29.08 -26.12 -26.78
N ASN A 16 -28.03 -26.76 -26.24
CA ASN A 16 -27.70 -26.65 -24.81
C ASN A 16 -26.96 -25.34 -24.51
N ASN A 17 -27.60 -24.22 -24.85
CA ASN A 17 -27.17 -22.92 -24.36
C ASN A 17 -28.01 -22.62 -23.11
N PRO A 18 -27.41 -22.60 -21.90
CA PRO A 18 -28.17 -22.31 -20.69
C PRO A 18 -28.84 -20.92 -20.81
N PRO A 19 -30.01 -20.72 -20.18
CA PRO A 19 -30.63 -19.40 -20.12
C PRO A 19 -29.64 -18.37 -19.57
N ASP A 20 -29.78 -17.09 -19.99
CA ASP A 20 -28.94 -16.03 -19.44
C ASP A 20 -29.05 -16.05 -17.91
N LEU A 21 -27.93 -15.83 -17.22
CA LEU A 21 -27.87 -15.94 -15.76
C LEU A 21 -28.93 -15.05 -15.10
N ARG A 22 -29.25 -13.91 -15.72
CA ARG A 22 -30.31 -12.99 -15.24
C ARG A 22 -31.70 -13.59 -15.35
N GLU A 23 -32.00 -14.27 -16.45
CA GLU A 23 -33.29 -14.95 -16.66
C GLU A 23 -33.46 -16.09 -15.66
N ARG A 24 -32.42 -16.91 -15.49
CA ARG A 24 -32.42 -18.00 -14.50
C ARG A 24 -32.61 -17.47 -13.08
N LEU A 25 -31.86 -16.45 -12.67
CA LEU A 25 -32.02 -15.84 -11.34
C LEU A 25 -33.40 -15.23 -11.15
N ALA A 26 -34.01 -14.69 -12.22
CA ALA A 26 -35.37 -14.22 -12.16
C ALA A 26 -36.33 -15.40 -11.89
N GLU A 27 -36.25 -16.48 -12.65
CA GLU A 27 -37.13 -17.64 -12.48
C GLU A 27 -36.95 -18.32 -11.12
N ASP A 28 -35.71 -18.67 -10.75
CA ASP A 28 -35.37 -19.43 -9.54
C ASP A 28 -35.79 -18.70 -8.25
N HIS A 29 -35.75 -17.36 -8.25
CA HIS A 29 -36.05 -16.52 -7.08
C HIS A 29 -37.37 -15.75 -7.20
N ALA A 30 -38.29 -16.19 -8.06
CA ALA A 30 -39.59 -15.55 -8.25
C ALA A 30 -40.40 -15.46 -6.94
N GLN A 31 -40.33 -16.48 -6.09
CA GLN A 31 -41.00 -16.50 -4.79
C GLN A 31 -40.48 -15.41 -3.84
N LEU A 32 -39.16 -15.15 -3.81
CA LEU A 32 -38.60 -14.08 -3.00
C LEU A 32 -39.11 -12.71 -3.44
N ARG A 33 -39.24 -12.48 -4.75
CA ARG A 33 -39.85 -11.23 -5.26
C ARG A 33 -41.30 -11.07 -4.79
N HIS A 34 -42.09 -12.15 -4.84
CA HIS A 34 -43.47 -12.10 -4.35
C HIS A 34 -43.56 -11.80 -2.84
N GLU A 35 -42.66 -12.37 -2.03
CA GLU A 35 -42.59 -12.06 -0.59
C GLU A 35 -42.17 -10.59 -0.33
N ILE A 36 -41.24 -10.05 -1.13
CA ILE A 36 -40.82 -8.64 -1.05
C ILE A 36 -42.01 -7.72 -1.31
N GLU A 37 -42.79 -7.97 -2.36
CA GLU A 37 -43.97 -7.15 -2.70
C GLU A 37 -45.02 -7.15 -1.59
N LYS A 38 -45.22 -8.28 -0.89
CA LYS A 38 -46.12 -8.34 0.28
C LYS A 38 -45.66 -7.43 1.41
N ILE A 39 -44.36 -7.42 1.71
CA ILE A 39 -43.79 -6.55 2.74
C ILE A 39 -43.83 -5.09 2.30
N ALA A 40 -43.54 -4.80 1.03
CA ALA A 40 -43.62 -3.45 0.47
C ALA A 40 -45.04 -2.89 0.55
N SER A 41 -46.06 -3.70 0.25
CA SER A 41 -47.47 -3.33 0.40
C SER A 41 -47.81 -3.00 1.87
N ARG A 42 -47.39 -3.83 2.84
CA ARG A 42 -47.56 -3.56 4.27
C ARG A 42 -46.85 -2.27 4.71
N ALA A 43 -45.63 -2.05 4.24
CA ALA A 43 -44.85 -0.86 4.56
C ALA A 43 -45.49 0.42 3.99
N ASN A 44 -46.05 0.36 2.77
CA ASN A 44 -46.75 1.49 2.16
C ASN A 44 -48.05 1.85 2.92
N GLY A 45 -48.68 0.88 3.58
CA GLY A 45 -49.85 1.10 4.43
C GLY A 45 -49.53 1.51 5.87
N ALA A 46 -48.26 1.56 6.26
CA ALA A 46 -47.86 1.89 7.64
C ALA A 46 -48.01 3.40 7.94
N PRO A 47 -48.20 3.79 9.22
CA PRO A 47 -48.27 5.19 9.63
C PRO A 47 -47.02 5.98 9.23
N LYS A 48 -47.21 7.20 8.69
CA LYS A 48 -46.10 8.11 8.33
C LYS A 48 -45.36 8.67 9.55
N GLU A 49 -46.09 8.82 10.66
CA GLU A 49 -45.57 9.29 11.94
C GLU A 49 -46.03 8.30 13.00
N VAL A 50 -45.10 7.81 13.82
CA VAL A 50 -45.39 6.92 14.95
C VAL A 50 -45.81 7.79 16.12
N LYS A 51 -47.09 7.75 16.50
CA LYS A 51 -47.67 8.59 17.55
C LYS A 51 -48.16 7.82 18.76
N SER A 52 -48.18 6.49 18.67
CA SER A 52 -48.63 5.59 19.73
C SER A 52 -47.71 4.37 19.85
N ASP A 53 -47.81 3.69 20.99
CA ASP A 53 -47.10 2.43 21.23
C ASP A 53 -47.59 1.33 20.27
N ASP A 54 -48.87 1.34 19.89
CA ASP A 54 -49.43 0.41 18.91
C ASP A 54 -48.86 0.66 17.50
N ASP A 55 -48.70 1.93 17.08
CA ASP A 55 -48.01 2.27 15.84
C ASP A 55 -46.55 1.78 15.87
N LEU A 56 -45.88 1.91 17.02
CA LEU A 56 -44.50 1.50 17.21
C LEU A 56 -44.36 -0.03 17.09
N VAL A 57 -45.30 -0.80 17.65
CA VAL A 57 -45.33 -2.26 17.55
C VAL A 57 -45.60 -2.69 16.10
N ALA A 58 -46.60 -2.12 15.44
CA ALA A 58 -46.94 -2.46 14.06
C ALA A 58 -45.79 -2.18 13.08
N VAL A 59 -45.12 -1.03 13.23
CA VAL A 59 -43.90 -0.71 12.46
C VAL A 59 -42.76 -1.69 12.81
N GLY A 60 -42.62 -2.05 14.09
CA GLY A 60 -41.64 -3.02 14.56
C GLY A 60 -41.78 -4.41 13.92
N GLU A 61 -43.01 -4.90 13.75
CA GLU A 61 -43.28 -6.19 13.09
C GLU A 61 -42.89 -6.17 11.60
N ILE A 62 -43.26 -5.11 10.88
CA ILE A 62 -42.86 -4.94 9.47
C ILE A 62 -41.34 -4.90 9.34
N ILE A 63 -40.66 -4.18 10.23
CA ILE A 63 -39.19 -4.11 10.27
C ILE A 63 -38.59 -5.49 10.54
N LYS A 64 -39.15 -6.26 11.47
CA LYS A 64 -38.67 -7.61 11.79
C LYS A 64 -38.78 -8.54 10.58
N ASP A 65 -39.95 -8.59 9.95
CA ASP A 65 -40.20 -9.42 8.77
C ASP A 65 -39.30 -9.01 7.59
N ALA A 66 -39.15 -7.70 7.36
CA ALA A 66 -38.26 -7.19 6.32
C ALA A 66 -36.79 -7.60 6.55
N ARG A 67 -36.32 -7.56 7.81
CA ARG A 67 -34.98 -8.02 8.18
C ARG A 67 -34.80 -9.52 8.00
N GLU A 68 -35.81 -10.31 8.33
CA GLU A 68 -35.77 -11.76 8.11
C GLU A 68 -35.71 -12.10 6.61
N LEU A 69 -36.56 -11.46 5.80
CA LEU A 69 -36.52 -11.63 4.35
C LEU A 69 -35.20 -11.15 3.75
N THR A 70 -34.65 -10.04 4.24
CA THR A 70 -33.32 -9.55 3.85
C THR A 70 -32.24 -10.62 4.08
N LYS A 71 -32.27 -11.29 5.24
CA LYS A 71 -31.32 -12.39 5.53
C LYS A 71 -31.51 -13.57 4.57
N ARG A 72 -32.75 -13.91 4.20
CA ARG A 72 -33.03 -14.99 3.22
C ARG A 72 -32.52 -14.63 1.83
N VAL A 73 -32.80 -13.41 1.37
CA VAL A 73 -32.29 -12.89 0.08
C VAL A 73 -30.77 -12.88 0.06
N ASP A 74 -30.12 -12.43 1.14
CA ASP A 74 -28.66 -12.42 1.20
C ASP A 74 -28.06 -13.83 1.19
N ARG A 75 -28.68 -14.80 1.89
CA ARG A 75 -28.26 -16.20 1.81
C ARG A 75 -28.37 -16.76 0.39
N ALA A 76 -29.48 -16.51 -0.30
CA ALA A 76 -29.66 -16.92 -1.69
C ALA A 76 -28.60 -16.27 -2.60
N ARG A 77 -28.37 -14.96 -2.45
CA ARG A 77 -27.31 -14.23 -3.17
C ARG A 77 -25.92 -14.83 -2.92
N VAL A 78 -25.60 -15.19 -1.69
CA VAL A 78 -24.31 -15.82 -1.35
C VAL A 78 -24.22 -17.20 -1.99
N ALA A 79 -25.25 -18.04 -1.87
CA ALA A 79 -25.29 -19.37 -2.44
C ALA A 79 -25.11 -19.37 -3.97
N GLU A 80 -25.82 -18.48 -4.69
CA GLU A 80 -25.70 -18.33 -6.14
C GLU A 80 -24.31 -17.85 -6.57
N LYS A 81 -23.71 -16.96 -5.76
CA LYS A 81 -22.41 -16.37 -6.07
C LYS A 81 -21.24 -17.31 -5.74
N GLU A 82 -21.42 -18.22 -4.78
CA GLU A 82 -20.33 -19.05 -4.25
C GLU A 82 -19.62 -19.90 -5.31
N PRO A 83 -20.31 -20.58 -6.26
CA PRO A 83 -19.63 -21.35 -7.30
C PRO A 83 -18.72 -20.49 -8.19
N PHE A 84 -19.14 -19.27 -8.52
CA PHE A 84 -18.33 -18.34 -9.32
C PHE A 84 -17.14 -17.79 -8.53
N LEU A 85 -17.33 -17.52 -7.23
CA LEU A 85 -16.22 -17.13 -6.36
C LEU A 85 -15.23 -18.27 -6.17
N GLN A 86 -15.72 -19.50 -6.00
CA GLN A 86 -14.86 -20.66 -5.86
C GLN A 86 -14.08 -20.90 -7.15
N GLY A 87 -14.73 -20.86 -8.31
CA GLY A 87 -14.05 -20.93 -9.60
C GLY A 87 -13.00 -19.83 -9.77
N GLY A 88 -13.31 -18.59 -9.36
CA GLY A 88 -12.33 -17.50 -9.32
C GLY A 88 -11.14 -17.79 -8.41
N ARG A 89 -11.39 -18.27 -7.18
CA ARG A 89 -10.33 -18.67 -6.23
C ARG A 89 -9.48 -19.81 -6.77
N ASP A 90 -10.06 -20.77 -7.49
CA ASP A 90 -9.34 -21.91 -8.06
C ASP A 90 -8.41 -21.45 -9.20
N VAL A 91 -8.89 -20.55 -10.07
CA VAL A 91 -8.08 -19.91 -11.11
C VAL A 91 -6.95 -19.11 -10.47
N ASP A 92 -7.26 -18.27 -9.49
CA ASP A 92 -6.27 -17.48 -8.77
C ASP A 92 -5.22 -18.38 -8.10
N ALA A 93 -5.65 -19.47 -7.44
CA ALA A 93 -4.76 -20.41 -6.78
C ALA A 93 -3.84 -21.12 -7.79
N PHE A 94 -4.37 -21.54 -8.94
CA PHE A 94 -3.59 -22.15 -10.01
C PHE A 94 -2.49 -21.21 -10.51
N PHE A 95 -2.82 -19.96 -10.81
CA PHE A 95 -1.85 -18.98 -11.30
C PHE A 95 -0.89 -18.48 -10.24
N LYS A 96 -1.34 -18.39 -8.99
CA LYS A 96 -0.54 -17.97 -7.85
C LYS A 96 0.73 -18.79 -7.69
N VAL A 97 0.69 -20.11 -7.94
CA VAL A 97 1.88 -20.97 -7.89
C VAL A 97 2.96 -20.53 -8.88
N PHE A 98 2.58 -20.14 -10.10
CA PHE A 98 3.52 -19.65 -11.10
C PHE A 98 4.05 -18.26 -10.75
N ILE A 99 3.16 -17.35 -10.32
CA ILE A 99 3.50 -15.99 -9.92
C ILE A 99 4.49 -16.04 -8.75
N GLU A 100 4.19 -16.77 -7.68
CA GLU A 100 5.07 -16.88 -6.52
C GLU A 100 6.44 -17.50 -6.89
N ARG A 101 6.47 -18.45 -7.81
CA ARG A 101 7.75 -19.01 -8.30
C ARG A 101 8.58 -17.95 -9.03
N LEU A 102 7.97 -17.18 -9.93
CA LEU A 102 8.64 -16.13 -10.68
C LEU A 102 9.07 -14.97 -9.76
N ASP A 103 8.22 -14.56 -8.83
CA ASP A 103 8.53 -13.54 -7.83
C ASP A 103 9.69 -13.97 -6.94
N ASN A 104 9.71 -15.24 -6.50
CA ASN A 104 10.83 -15.77 -5.73
C ASN A 104 12.14 -15.78 -6.54
N ILE A 105 12.09 -16.15 -7.83
CA ILE A 105 13.27 -16.08 -8.71
C ILE A 105 13.76 -14.63 -8.82
N ALA A 106 12.86 -13.71 -9.17
CA ALA A 106 13.17 -12.29 -9.32
C ALA A 106 13.73 -11.70 -8.02
N LYS A 107 13.10 -12.00 -6.88
CA LYS A 107 13.57 -11.58 -5.55
C LYS A 107 14.96 -12.11 -5.25
N LYS A 108 15.21 -13.41 -5.41
CA LYS A 108 16.53 -14.00 -5.10
C LYS A 108 17.63 -13.47 -6.00
N LEU A 109 17.35 -13.22 -7.28
CA LEU A 109 18.31 -12.59 -8.19
C LEU A 109 18.51 -11.11 -7.87
N GLY A 110 17.44 -10.39 -7.53
CA GLY A 110 17.48 -9.00 -7.08
C GLY A 110 18.25 -8.83 -5.77
N ASP A 111 18.11 -9.75 -4.82
CA ASP A 111 18.88 -9.76 -3.56
C ASP A 111 20.38 -9.90 -3.85
N ARG A 112 20.77 -10.83 -4.75
CA ARG A 112 22.17 -10.99 -5.19
C ARG A 112 22.70 -9.74 -5.89
N ALA A 113 21.91 -9.14 -6.78
CA ALA A 113 22.26 -7.89 -7.43
C ALA A 113 22.41 -6.75 -6.42
N THR A 114 21.55 -6.69 -5.40
CA THR A 114 21.64 -5.70 -4.32
C THR A 114 22.92 -5.86 -3.50
N VAL A 115 23.31 -7.10 -3.16
CA VAL A 115 24.58 -7.38 -2.47
C VAL A 115 25.76 -6.89 -3.32
N TYR A 116 25.81 -7.28 -4.59
CA TYR A 116 26.87 -6.84 -5.51
C TYR A 116 26.93 -5.31 -5.64
N GLN A 117 25.78 -4.65 -5.80
CA GLN A 117 25.74 -3.19 -5.90
C GLN A 117 26.16 -2.50 -4.60
N ARG A 118 25.85 -3.09 -3.44
CA ARG A 118 26.32 -2.60 -2.13
C ARG A 118 27.83 -2.75 -2.00
N GLU A 119 28.40 -3.90 -2.38
CA GLU A 119 29.85 -4.14 -2.37
C GLU A 119 30.57 -3.19 -3.33
N LYS A 120 30.05 -3.02 -4.55
CA LYS A 120 30.60 -2.08 -5.54
C LYS A 120 30.54 -0.63 -5.05
N ALA A 121 29.45 -0.22 -4.42
CA ALA A 121 29.34 1.10 -3.81
C ALA A 121 30.31 1.26 -2.63
N ALA A 122 30.49 0.24 -1.80
CA ALA A 122 31.45 0.26 -0.69
C ALA A 122 32.90 0.29 -1.18
N GLU A 123 33.24 -0.44 -2.24
CA GLU A 123 34.57 -0.39 -2.86
C GLU A 123 34.84 0.97 -3.49
N ALA A 124 33.86 1.55 -4.20
CA ALA A 124 33.99 2.89 -4.75
C ALA A 124 34.22 3.94 -3.65
N ARG A 125 33.52 3.83 -2.51
CA ARG A 125 33.76 4.69 -1.34
C ARG A 125 35.17 4.51 -0.78
N ARG A 126 35.61 3.27 -0.53
CA ARG A 126 36.97 2.99 -0.05
C ARG A 126 38.06 3.56 -0.95
N LYS A 127 37.94 3.36 -2.28
CA LYS A 127 38.92 3.91 -3.24
C LYS A 127 38.94 5.43 -3.20
N ALA A 128 37.78 6.07 -3.10
CA ALA A 128 37.73 7.52 -3.05
C ALA A 128 38.23 8.09 -1.71
N GLU A 129 37.97 7.42 -0.59
CA GLU A 129 38.53 7.74 0.72
C GLU A 129 40.06 7.58 0.73
N GLU A 130 40.60 6.51 0.13
CA GLU A 130 42.04 6.30 -0.01
C GLU A 130 42.71 7.37 -0.87
N GLU A 131 42.11 7.74 -2.01
CA GLU A 131 42.62 8.81 -2.87
C GLU A 131 42.54 10.17 -2.16
N ALA A 132 41.43 10.47 -1.47
CA ALA A 132 41.32 11.68 -0.65
C ALA A 132 42.38 11.71 0.45
N ARG A 133 42.67 10.57 1.11
CA ARG A 133 43.73 10.47 2.12
C ARG A 133 45.11 10.74 1.53
N LYS A 134 45.44 10.16 0.37
CA LYS A 134 46.73 10.41 -0.30
C LYS A 134 46.90 11.88 -0.68
N LEU A 135 45.86 12.51 -1.22
CA LEU A 135 45.87 13.93 -1.58
C LEU A 135 46.02 14.82 -0.35
N ALA A 136 45.36 14.48 0.76
CA ALA A 136 45.50 15.20 2.03
C ALA A 136 46.92 15.05 2.63
N GLU A 137 47.49 13.84 2.60
CA GLU A 137 48.87 13.60 3.03
C GLU A 137 49.89 14.35 2.16
N GLU A 138 49.66 14.43 0.84
CA GLU A 138 50.53 15.19 -0.06
C GLU A 138 50.39 16.71 0.15
N ALA A 139 49.17 17.21 0.34
CA ALA A 139 48.92 18.60 0.72
C ALA A 139 49.67 18.97 2.00
N GLU A 140 49.62 18.09 3.01
CA GLU A 140 50.32 18.29 4.27
C GLU A 140 51.85 18.29 4.11
N ARG A 141 52.39 17.38 3.28
CA ARG A 141 53.82 17.40 2.92
C ARG A 141 54.22 18.70 2.23
N GLN A 142 53.38 19.23 1.35
CA GLN A 142 53.65 20.52 0.67
C GLN A 142 53.60 21.69 1.66
N ARG A 143 52.66 21.71 2.62
CA ARG A 143 52.62 22.72 3.70
C ARG A 143 53.90 22.71 4.53
N GLN A 144 54.38 21.54 4.94
CA GLN A 144 55.63 21.42 5.70
C GLN A 144 56.86 21.88 4.92
N ILE A 145 56.89 21.69 3.60
CA ILE A 145 57.97 22.21 2.74
C ILE A 145 57.85 23.73 2.61
N ALA A 146 56.64 24.26 2.44
CA ALA A 146 56.39 25.70 2.38
C ALA A 146 56.86 26.42 3.65
N GLU A 147 56.56 25.86 4.81
CA GLU A 147 56.99 26.37 6.12
C GLU A 147 58.53 26.36 6.25
N ARG A 148 59.19 25.26 5.89
CA ARG A 148 60.66 25.17 5.91
C ARG A 148 61.35 26.13 4.94
N GLU A 149 60.78 26.37 3.76
CA GLU A 149 61.35 27.34 2.81
C GLU A 149 61.07 28.79 3.23
N ALA A 150 59.97 29.05 3.95
CA ALA A 150 59.73 30.34 4.60
C ALA A 150 60.77 30.62 5.70
N GLU A 151 61.03 29.64 6.56
CA GLU A 151 62.09 29.72 7.60
C GLU A 151 63.48 29.97 6.99
N ARG A 152 63.72 29.46 5.78
CA ARG A 152 64.97 29.69 5.01
C ARG A 152 65.00 31.02 4.26
N ASN A 153 64.06 31.93 4.49
CA ASN A 153 63.91 33.22 3.78
C ASN A 153 63.81 33.07 2.24
N ARG A 154 63.13 32.03 1.76
CA ARG A 154 62.84 31.82 0.33
C ARG A 154 61.33 31.95 0.05
N PRO A 155 60.78 33.17 0.11
CA PRO A 155 59.34 33.42 0.04
C PRO A 155 58.69 32.97 -1.28
N THR A 156 59.43 33.07 -2.40
CA THR A 156 58.93 32.63 -3.71
C THR A 156 58.85 31.11 -3.85
N ALA A 157 59.70 30.36 -3.12
CA ALA A 157 59.61 28.91 -3.06
C ALA A 157 58.51 28.48 -2.10
N SER A 158 58.39 29.14 -0.95
CA SER A 158 57.33 28.93 0.03
C SER A 158 55.93 29.10 -0.59
N ALA A 159 55.65 30.22 -1.26
CA ALA A 159 54.36 30.48 -1.91
C ALA A 159 53.98 29.40 -2.94
N LYS A 160 54.94 28.90 -3.75
CA LYS A 160 54.68 27.82 -4.72
C LYS A 160 54.28 26.50 -4.05
N HIS A 161 54.83 26.20 -2.88
CA HIS A 161 54.50 25.00 -2.14
C HIS A 161 53.16 25.16 -1.39
N GLU A 162 52.83 26.38 -0.96
CA GLU A 162 51.55 26.72 -0.35
C GLU A 162 50.39 26.66 -1.37
N ASP A 163 50.53 27.28 -2.54
CA ASP A 163 49.56 27.18 -3.66
C ASP A 163 49.30 25.71 -4.03
N LYS A 164 50.38 24.91 -4.10
CA LYS A 164 50.28 23.48 -4.40
C LYS A 164 49.58 22.69 -3.29
N ALA A 165 49.74 23.09 -2.03
CA ALA A 165 49.06 22.46 -0.91
C ALA A 165 47.56 22.78 -0.90
N GLU A 166 47.18 24.01 -1.24
CA GLU A 166 45.77 24.43 -1.37
C GLU A 166 45.09 23.68 -2.52
N ASP A 167 45.71 23.63 -3.70
CA ASP A 167 45.21 22.87 -4.86
C ASP A 167 44.97 21.39 -4.52
N LEU A 168 45.89 20.77 -3.78
CA LEU A 168 45.78 19.37 -3.37
C LEU A 168 44.69 19.16 -2.31
N ALA A 169 44.54 20.10 -1.38
CA ALA A 169 43.49 20.07 -0.37
C ALA A 169 42.09 20.25 -0.99
N GLU A 170 41.95 21.16 -1.96
CA GLU A 170 40.68 21.34 -2.68
C GLU A 170 40.33 20.09 -3.50
N ARG A 171 41.32 19.49 -4.19
CA ARG A 171 41.12 18.22 -4.90
C ARG A 171 40.74 17.08 -3.97
N ALA A 172 41.29 17.03 -2.76
CA ALA A 172 40.91 16.03 -1.75
C ALA A 172 39.44 16.20 -1.33
N ALA A 173 39.01 17.43 -1.02
CA ALA A 173 37.63 17.74 -0.65
C ALA A 173 36.63 17.45 -1.78
N GLN A 174 37.00 17.79 -3.03
CA GLN A 174 36.18 17.48 -4.20
C GLN A 174 36.08 15.97 -4.46
N ALA A 175 37.16 15.21 -4.24
CA ALA A 175 37.16 13.76 -4.37
C ALA A 175 36.23 13.09 -3.33
N GLU A 176 36.24 13.58 -2.09
CA GLU A 176 35.38 13.09 -1.00
C GLU A 176 33.90 13.40 -1.26
N ALA A 177 33.58 14.64 -1.66
CA ALA A 177 32.21 15.02 -2.01
C ALA A 177 31.68 14.24 -3.23
N ALA A 178 32.53 14.02 -4.24
CA ALA A 178 32.19 13.20 -5.39
C ALA A 178 31.97 11.71 -5.03
N ALA A 179 32.68 11.19 -4.04
CA ALA A 179 32.51 9.82 -3.54
C ALA A 179 31.13 9.60 -2.92
N ALA A 180 30.66 10.57 -2.14
CA ALA A 180 29.36 10.51 -1.47
C ALA A 180 28.19 10.60 -2.48
N ALA A 181 28.32 11.43 -3.51
CA ALA A 181 27.24 11.68 -4.49
C ALA A 181 27.13 10.61 -5.60
N LYS A 182 28.24 9.96 -6.00
CA LYS A 182 28.31 9.15 -7.25
C LYS A 182 27.98 7.66 -7.12
N ALA A 183 27.58 7.17 -5.94
CA ALA A 183 27.31 5.74 -5.76
C ALA A 183 26.27 5.18 -6.76
N ALA A 184 25.29 5.98 -7.17
CA ALA A 184 24.25 5.60 -8.12
C ALA A 184 24.72 5.59 -9.60
N ASP A 185 25.65 6.48 -9.97
CA ASP A 185 26.16 6.57 -11.34
C ASP A 185 27.32 5.60 -11.60
N LEU A 186 28.16 5.34 -10.60
CA LEU A 186 29.28 4.37 -10.69
C LEU A 186 28.80 2.91 -10.75
N THR A 187 27.59 2.65 -10.26
CA THR A 187 26.98 1.31 -10.22
C THR A 187 26.14 0.99 -11.45
N ARG A 188 25.90 1.97 -12.33
CA ARG A 188 25.03 1.80 -13.49
C ARG A 188 25.67 0.88 -14.53
N VAL A 189 24.98 -0.19 -14.88
CA VAL A 189 25.34 -1.11 -15.96
C VAL A 189 24.17 -1.23 -16.92
N ARG A 190 24.43 -1.14 -18.24
CA ARG A 190 23.43 -1.34 -19.29
C ARG A 190 23.76 -2.61 -20.05
N SER A 191 22.75 -3.43 -20.32
CA SER A 191 22.87 -4.56 -21.25
C SER A 191 22.48 -4.16 -22.67
N ASP A 192 22.96 -4.91 -23.65
CA ASP A 192 22.61 -4.76 -25.07
C ASP A 192 21.11 -5.00 -25.34
N THR A 193 20.45 -5.74 -24.45
CA THR A 193 19.00 -5.98 -24.45
C THR A 193 18.19 -4.85 -23.81
N GLY A 194 18.82 -3.74 -23.40
CA GLY A 194 18.14 -2.57 -22.85
C GLY A 194 17.86 -2.63 -21.34
N THR A 195 18.34 -3.64 -20.61
CA THR A 195 18.18 -3.71 -19.15
C THR A 195 19.20 -2.78 -18.48
N VAL A 196 18.74 -1.97 -17.52
CA VAL A 196 19.61 -1.07 -16.74
C VAL A 196 19.59 -1.50 -15.28
N ALA A 197 20.76 -1.83 -14.73
CA ALA A 197 20.95 -2.06 -13.30
C ALA A 197 21.65 -0.84 -12.68
N SER A 198 21.04 -0.21 -11.68
CA SER A 198 21.64 0.93 -10.95
C SER A 198 21.25 0.88 -9.48
N ALA A 199 22.13 1.35 -8.60
CA ALA A 199 21.83 1.47 -7.18
C ALA A 199 21.18 2.83 -6.87
N ARG A 200 20.24 2.86 -5.92
CA ARG A 200 19.69 4.10 -5.33
C ARG A 200 19.84 4.05 -3.81
N ALA A 201 20.27 5.15 -3.21
CA ALA A 201 20.22 5.31 -1.76
C ALA A 201 18.77 5.55 -1.31
N GLU A 202 18.30 4.74 -0.36
CA GLU A 202 16.97 4.85 0.23
C GLU A 202 17.12 4.95 1.76
N TRP A 203 16.45 5.94 2.36
CA TRP A 203 16.37 6.07 3.81
C TRP A 203 15.25 5.19 4.35
N LYS A 204 15.57 4.32 5.31
CA LYS A 204 14.59 3.45 5.99
C LYS A 204 14.61 3.74 7.48
N GLY A 205 13.42 3.87 8.07
CA GLY A 205 13.23 4.00 9.52
C GLY A 205 12.63 2.72 10.10
N GLU A 206 13.12 2.31 11.27
CA GLU A 206 12.60 1.17 12.03
C GLU A 206 12.21 1.64 13.43
N ILE A 207 11.02 1.24 13.90
CA ILE A 207 10.55 1.58 15.24
C ILE A 207 11.22 0.63 16.23
N VAL A 208 12.16 1.15 17.02
CA VAL A 208 12.89 0.39 18.05
C VAL A 208 12.07 0.29 19.34
N SER A 209 11.32 1.34 19.70
CA SER A 209 10.44 1.36 20.87
C SER A 209 9.25 2.29 20.61
N MET A 210 8.04 1.78 20.88
CA MET A 210 6.80 2.55 20.72
C MET A 210 6.60 3.60 21.82
N ASP A 211 7.17 3.38 23.01
CA ASP A 211 7.02 4.33 24.12
C ASP A 211 8.00 5.51 24.01
N ALA A 212 9.14 5.29 23.36
CA ALA A 212 10.16 6.31 23.16
C ALA A 212 9.93 7.18 21.92
N ILE A 213 9.01 6.79 21.03
CA ILE A 213 8.74 7.55 19.80
C ILE A 213 7.86 8.77 20.10
N ASP A 214 8.26 9.93 19.60
CA ASP A 214 7.43 11.13 19.72
C ASP A 214 6.26 11.07 18.72
N LEU A 215 5.10 10.64 19.22
CA LEU A 215 3.86 10.58 18.46
C LEU A 215 3.35 11.97 18.03
N ASN A 216 3.75 13.06 18.71
CA ASN A 216 3.37 14.41 18.31
C ASN A 216 4.12 14.85 17.05
N ALA A 217 5.41 14.52 16.92
CA ALA A 217 6.18 14.76 15.70
C ALA A 217 5.60 13.99 14.49
N LEU A 218 5.00 12.82 14.73
CA LEU A 218 4.33 12.02 13.70
C LEU A 218 2.90 12.48 13.38
N ARG A 219 2.30 13.36 14.20
CA ARG A 219 0.90 13.78 14.08
C ARG A 219 0.52 14.35 12.70
N PRO A 220 1.36 15.14 11.99
CA PRO A 220 1.04 15.61 10.64
C PRO A 220 0.93 14.49 9.59
N TYR A 221 1.54 13.33 9.85
CA TYR A 221 1.58 12.19 8.94
C TYR A 221 0.48 11.16 9.26
N LEU A 222 -0.21 11.29 10.40
CA LEU A 222 -1.35 10.44 10.77
C LEU A 222 -2.63 10.93 10.10
N LYS A 223 -3.27 10.07 9.30
CA LYS A 223 -4.58 10.37 8.71
C LYS A 223 -5.64 10.51 9.80
N ARG A 224 -6.58 11.44 9.59
CA ARG A 224 -7.71 11.70 10.51
C ARG A 224 -8.54 10.44 10.80
N ASP A 225 -8.71 9.58 9.80
CA ASP A 225 -9.48 8.33 9.94
C ASP A 225 -8.87 7.39 10.98
N HIS A 226 -7.54 7.27 11.01
CA HIS A 226 -6.85 6.43 12.00
C HIS A 226 -7.04 6.97 13.43
N VAL A 227 -7.07 8.29 13.60
CA VAL A 227 -7.35 8.94 14.89
C VAL A 227 -8.80 8.70 15.31
N GLN A 228 -9.76 8.80 14.38
CA GLN A 228 -11.17 8.53 14.66
C GLN A 228 -11.42 7.04 15.00
N MET A 229 -10.72 6.10 14.34
CA MET A 229 -10.79 4.67 14.68
C MET A 229 -10.28 4.39 16.10
N ALA A 230 -9.19 5.05 16.50
CA ALA A 230 -8.67 4.96 17.85
C ALA A 230 -9.67 5.53 18.88
N LEU A 231 -10.27 6.69 18.60
CA LEU A 231 -11.32 7.29 19.44
C LEU A 231 -12.54 6.38 19.58
N ASN A 232 -13.05 5.80 18.49
CA ASN A 232 -14.20 4.90 18.54
C ASN A 232 -13.89 3.65 19.37
N THR A 233 -12.66 3.15 19.29
CA THR A 233 -12.20 2.03 20.12
C THR A 233 -12.09 2.43 21.59
N PHE A 234 -11.58 3.62 21.90
CA PHE A 234 -11.55 4.18 23.25
C PHE A 234 -12.97 4.30 23.85
N VAL A 235 -13.93 4.84 23.09
CA VAL A 235 -15.34 4.96 23.53
C VAL A 235 -15.97 3.59 23.78
N ARG A 236 -15.72 2.63 22.90
CA ARG A 236 -16.20 1.24 23.03
C ARG A 236 -15.61 0.52 24.24
N MET A 237 -14.36 0.81 24.60
CA MET A 237 -13.71 0.27 25.80
C MET A 237 -14.13 1.00 27.09
N GLY A 238 -15.07 1.94 27.02
CA GLY A 238 -15.64 2.64 28.18
C GLY A 238 -15.09 4.05 28.42
N GLY A 239 -14.22 4.56 27.55
CA GLY A 239 -13.73 5.94 27.62
C GLY A 239 -14.83 6.96 27.32
N ARG A 240 -15.21 7.78 28.29
CA ARG A 240 -16.30 8.78 28.14
C ARG A 240 -15.82 10.23 28.04
N LYS A 241 -14.54 10.50 28.34
CA LYS A 241 -13.94 11.83 28.30
C LYS A 241 -12.59 11.76 27.59
N LEU A 242 -12.42 12.56 26.53
CA LEU A 242 -11.14 12.77 25.85
C LEU A 242 -11.08 14.23 25.37
N ALA A 243 -9.96 14.91 25.62
CA ALA A 243 -9.79 16.30 25.20
C ALA A 243 -9.89 16.43 23.66
N GLY A 244 -10.70 17.38 23.19
CA GLY A 244 -10.92 17.61 21.76
C GLY A 244 -11.92 16.67 21.08
N ALA A 245 -12.54 15.73 21.81
CA ALA A 245 -13.59 14.85 21.30
C ALA A 245 -14.91 15.05 22.04
N LYS A 246 -16.02 15.17 21.30
CA LYS A 246 -17.38 15.18 21.88
C LYS A 246 -17.93 13.76 21.89
N ILE A 247 -18.10 13.19 23.08
CA ILE A 247 -18.69 11.86 23.29
C ILE A 247 -20.06 12.06 23.93
N PHE A 248 -21.11 11.46 23.37
CA PHE A 248 -22.49 11.59 23.84
C PHE A 248 -23.24 10.26 23.71
N GLU A 249 -24.32 10.12 24.47
CA GLU A 249 -25.25 9.00 24.39
C GLU A 249 -26.33 9.33 23.35
N ASP A 250 -26.57 8.41 22.43
CA ASP A 250 -27.59 8.53 21.39
C ASP A 250 -28.62 7.41 21.58
N VAL A 251 -29.90 7.75 21.51
CA VAL A 251 -31.00 6.80 21.71
C VAL A 251 -31.45 6.29 20.35
N LYS A 252 -31.19 5.01 20.09
CA LYS A 252 -31.55 4.35 18.84
C LYS A 252 -32.60 3.29 19.08
N ALA A 253 -33.73 3.37 18.38
CA ALA A 253 -34.73 2.31 18.38
C ALA A 253 -34.11 0.99 17.90
N SER A 254 -34.33 -0.08 18.67
CA SER A 254 -33.81 -1.41 18.40
C SER A 254 -34.96 -2.40 18.35
N PHE A 255 -35.11 -3.05 17.20
CA PHE A 255 -36.08 -4.13 16.98
C PHE A 255 -35.29 -5.44 16.92
N ARG A 256 -35.65 -6.43 17.73
CA ARG A 256 -34.97 -7.74 17.77
C ARG A 256 -35.76 -8.80 17.01
#